data_AF-A0A9E1MX13-F1
#
_entry.id   AF-A0A9E1MX13-F1
#
_cell.length_a   1.000
_cell.length_b   1.000
_cell.length_c   1.000
_cell.angle_alpha   90.00
_cell.angle_beta   90.00
_cell.angle_gamma   90.00
#
_symmetry.space_group_name_H-M   'P 1'
#
loop_
_entity.id
_entity.type
_entity.pdbx_description
1 polymer ?
#
loop_
_entity_poly.entity_id
_entity_poly.type
_entity_poly.pdbx_seq_one_letter_code
_entity_poly.pdbx_strand_id
1 'polypeptide(L)' 'MFVEYFKPNTGPYDEHQRGLRGLRYKLIDFPLLKTEELYDLEADPLETVELLLGTLSIDEQAAYDDLRHRLDNNDF' A
#
# COMPACT_ATOMS: atom_id res chain seq x y z
N MET A 1 12.61 -9.55 6.38
CA MET A 1 12.43 -8.31 5.62
C MET A 1 12.56 -8.67 4.15
N PHE A 2 11.50 -8.49 3.36
CA PHE A 2 11.52 -8.78 1.93
C PHE A 2 11.45 -7.45 1.18
N VAL A 3 12.52 -7.12 0.46
CA VAL A 3 12.53 -6.01 -0.51
C VAL A 3 12.02 -6.62 -1.82
N GLU A 4 10.76 -6.36 -2.16
CA GLU A 4 10.20 -6.76 -3.45
C GLU A 4 10.46 -5.64 -4.46
N TYR A 5 11.02 -6.00 -5.62
CA TYR A 5 11.03 -5.13 -6.79
C TYR A 5 9.60 -5.05 -7.31
N PHE A 6 8.96 -3.90 -7.16
CA PHE A 6 7.60 -3.69 -7.65
C PHE A 6 7.61 -3.72 -9.19
N LYS A 7 7.00 -4.76 -9.76
CA LYS A 7 6.56 -4.79 -11.14
C LYS A 7 5.04 -4.79 -11.09
N PRO A 8 4.36 -3.72 -11.52
CA PRO A 8 2.90 -3.69 -11.48
C PRO A 8 2.34 -4.83 -12.35
N ASN A 9 1.32 -5.53 -11.86
CA ASN A 9 0.58 -6.52 -12.64
C ASN A 9 -0.24 -5.84 -13.76
N THR A 10 -0.52 -4.53 -13.64
CA THR A 10 -1.26 -3.70 -14.60
C THR A 10 -0.84 -2.24 -14.52
N GLY A 11 -0.73 -1.56 -15.68
CA GLY A 11 -0.38 -0.14 -15.77
C GLY A 11 1.09 0.13 -16.16
N PRO A 12 1.44 1.38 -16.51
CA PRO A 12 2.82 1.74 -16.81
C PRO A 12 3.70 1.60 -15.56
N TYR A 13 4.89 1.02 -15.73
CA TYR A 13 5.93 1.06 -14.71
C TYR A 13 6.30 2.52 -14.42
N ASP A 14 6.25 2.90 -13.16
CA ASP A 14 6.68 4.21 -12.68
C ASP A 14 7.73 3.96 -11.59
N GLU A 15 8.95 4.41 -11.85
CA GLU A 15 10.08 4.30 -10.92
C GLU A 15 9.86 5.10 -9.62
N HIS A 16 8.86 5.99 -9.59
CA HIS A 16 8.47 6.75 -8.41
C HIS A 16 7.39 6.07 -7.57
N GLN A 17 6.81 4.94 -8.02
CA GLN A 17 5.87 4.17 -7.20
C GLN A 17 6.59 3.56 -6.00
N ARG A 18 6.00 3.72 -4.81
CA ARG A 18 6.55 3.19 -3.57
C ARG A 18 5.52 2.30 -2.91
N GLY A 19 5.92 1.08 -2.57
CA GLY A 19 5.08 0.14 -1.84
C GLY A 19 5.71 -0.19 -0.48
N LEU A 20 4.91 -0.16 0.58
CA LEU A 20 5.28 -0.68 1.88
C LEU A 20 4.34 -1.81 2.28
N ARG A 21 4.92 -2.97 2.56
CA ARG A 21 4.20 -4.16 3.02
C ARG A 21 4.41 -4.34 4.52
N GLY A 22 3.32 -4.24 5.28
CA GLY A 22 3.26 -4.66 6.68
C GLY A 22 3.04 -6.16 6.81
N LEU A 23 2.67 -6.61 8.02
CA LEU A 23 2.35 -8.02 8.27
C LEU A 23 1.03 -8.45 7.60
N ARG A 24 0.01 -7.58 7.66
CA ARG A 24 -1.33 -7.83 7.10
C ARG A 24 -1.68 -6.89 5.96
N TYR A 25 -1.29 -5.62 6.04
CA TYR A 25 -1.68 -4.62 5.05
C TYR A 25 -0.52 -4.23 4.13
N LYS A 26 -0.86 -3.76 2.93
CA LYS A 26 0.09 -3.17 1.97
C LYS A 26 -0.43 -1.81 1.54
N LEU A 27 0.44 -0.81 1.61
CA LEU A 27 0.20 0.54 1.10
C LEU A 27 1.03 0.74 -0.18
N ILE A 28 0.41 1.27 -1.22
CA ILE A 28 1.06 1.68 -2.46
C ILE A 28 0.80 3.18 -2.67
N ASP A 29 1.88 3.95 -2.84
CA ASP A 29 1.84 5.38 -3.15
C ASP A 29 2.16 5.59 -4.63
N PHE A 30 1.32 6.38 -5.31
CA PHE A 30 1.48 6.79 -6.71
C PHE A 30 1.67 8.32 -6.78
N PRO A 31 2.90 8.83 -6.56
CA PRO A 31 3.13 10.27 -6.45
C PRO A 31 2.67 11.08 -7.66
N LEU A 32 2.82 10.52 -8.87
CA LEU A 32 2.43 11.19 -10.11
C LEU A 32 0.90 11.31 -10.25
N LEU A 33 0.16 10.31 -9.80
CA LEU A 33 -1.30 10.29 -9.85
C LEU A 33 -1.93 11.01 -8.64
N LYS A 34 -1.12 11.26 -7.59
CA LYS A 34 -1.58 11.79 -6.29
C LYS A 34 -2.68 10.92 -5.68
N THR A 35 -2.52 9.61 -5.84
CA THR A 35 -3.42 8.59 -5.30
C THR A 35 -2.60 7.55 -4.55
N GLU A 36 -3.27 6.87 -3.64
CA GLU A 36 -2.71 5.78 -2.85
C GLU A 36 -3.68 4.60 -2.93
N GLU A 37 -3.16 3.41 -2.67
CA GLU A 37 -3.94 2.17 -2.58
C GLU A 37 -3.58 1.41 -1.30
N LEU A 38 -4.60 0.92 -0.58
CA LEU A 38 -4.44 0.09 0.62
C LEU A 38 -5.13 -1.26 0.44
N TYR A 39 -4.42 -2.35 0.75
CA TYR A 39 -4.91 -3.71 0.64
C TYR A 39 -4.72 -4.50 1.94
N ASP A 40 -5.70 -5.34 2.30
CA ASP A 40 -5.58 -6.37 3.34
C ASP A 40 -5.14 -7.68 2.69
N LEU A 41 -3.90 -8.09 2.90
CA LEU A 41 -3.28 -9.26 2.30
C LEU A 41 -3.68 -10.58 2.99
N GLU A 42 -4.28 -10.51 4.19
CA GLU A 42 -4.78 -11.70 4.88
C GLU A 42 -6.18 -12.04 4.39
N ALA A 43 -7.05 -11.04 4.31
CA ALA A 43 -8.42 -11.21 3.81
C ALA A 43 -8.48 -11.27 2.28
N ASP A 44 -7.60 -10.55 1.59
CA ASP A 44 -7.52 -10.47 0.13
C ASP A 44 -6.06 -10.54 -0.38
N PRO A 45 -5.47 -11.76 -0.42
CA PRO A 45 -4.10 -11.95 -0.88
C PRO A 45 -3.86 -11.58 -2.36
N LEU A 46 -4.94 -11.39 -3.14
CA LEU A 46 -4.87 -11.07 -4.56
C LEU A 46 -5.05 -9.57 -4.83
N GLU A 47 -5.19 -8.73 -3.79
CA GLU A 47 -5.25 -7.27 -3.90
C GLU A 47 -6.40 -6.80 -4.83
N THR A 48 -7.54 -7.49 -4.77
CA THR A 48 -8.75 -7.21 -5.58
C THR A 48 -9.63 -6.10 -5.01
N VAL A 49 -9.54 -5.83 -3.71
CA VAL A 49 -10.32 -4.82 -2.98
C VAL A 49 -9.41 -3.71 -2.49
N GLU A 50 -9.47 -2.56 -3.15
CA GLU A 50 -8.81 -1.33 -2.72
C GLU A 50 -9.63 -0.67 -1.60
N LEU A 51 -9.05 -0.55 -0.41
CA LEU A 51 -9.76 -0.15 0.81
C LEU A 51 -10.01 1.37 0.90
N LEU A 52 -9.17 2.22 0.28
CA LEU A 52 -9.31 3.68 0.33
C LEU A 52 -10.48 4.22 -0.51
N LEU A 53 -11.00 3.43 -1.45
CA LEU A 53 -12.25 3.70 -2.17
C LEU A 53 -13.49 3.59 -1.26
N GLY A 54 -13.35 2.99 -0.07
CA GLY A 54 -14.39 2.83 0.93
C GLY A 54 -14.19 3.66 2.20
N THR A 55 -14.96 3.33 3.25
CA THR A 55 -14.73 3.85 4.59
C THR A 55 -13.88 2.83 5.37
N LEU A 56 -12.69 3.23 5.79
CA LEU A 56 -11.84 2.40 6.64
C LEU A 56 -12.48 2.18 8.01
N SER A 57 -12.41 0.94 8.49
CA SER A 57 -12.60 0.62 9.90
C SER A 57 -11.48 1.24 10.75
N ILE A 58 -11.66 1.23 12.08
CA ILE A 58 -10.66 1.77 13.01
C ILE A 58 -9.30 1.06 12.87
N ASP A 59 -9.32 -0.26 12.69
CA ASP A 59 -8.10 -1.06 12.57
C ASP A 59 -7.39 -0.82 11.22
N GLU A 60 -8.16 -0.67 10.15
CA GLU A 60 -7.62 -0.33 8.82
C GLU A 60 -7.04 1.09 8.79
N GLN A 61 -7.71 2.05 9.42
CA GLN A 61 -7.20 3.41 9.55
C GLN A 61 -5.88 3.45 10.33
N ALA A 62 -5.80 2.73 11.46
CA ALA A 62 -4.57 2.65 12.24
C ALA A 62 -3.42 2.00 11.45
N ALA A 63 -3.71 0.97 10.66
CA ALA A 63 -2.72 0.33 9.79
C ALA A 63 -2.26 1.27 8.65
N TYR A 64 -3.19 2.01 8.05
CA TYR A 64 -2.87 3.03 7.05
C TYR A 64 -1.94 4.10 7.64
N ASP A 65 -2.26 4.63 8.82
CA ASP A 65 -1.47 5.67 9.47
C ASP A 65 -0.04 5.19 9.79
N ASP A 66 0.12 3.96 10.29
CA ASP A 66 1.44 3.35 10.55
C ASP A 66 2.25 3.19 9.26
N LEU A 67 1.64 2.59 8.23
CA LEU A 67 2.32 2.37 6.95
C LEU A 67 2.70 3.69 6.29
N ARG A 68 1.82 4.69 6.35
CA ARG A 68 2.09 6.01 5.75
C ARG A 68 3.23 6.72 6.46
N HIS A 69 3.23 6.71 7.80
CA HIS A 69 4.30 7.27 8.61
C HIS A 69 5.65 6.61 8.29
N ARG A 70 5.68 5.28 8.18
CA ARG A 70 6.90 4.54 7.84
C ARG A 70 7.37 4.82 6.41
N LEU A 71 6.45 4.93 5.46
CA LEU A 71 6.76 5.24 4.07
C LEU A 71 7.36 6.65 3.91
N ASP A 72 6.88 7.64 4.68
CA ASP A 72 7.44 9.00 4.67
C ASP A 72 8.85 9.06 5.27
N ASN A 73 9.10 8.28 6.33
CA ASN A 73 10.39 8.28 7.02
C ASN A 73 11.43 7.32 6.42
N ASN A 74 11.05 6.52 5.41
CA ASN A 74 11.87 5.42 4.89
C ASN A 74 12.24 4.39 5.99
N ASP A 75 11.33 4.18 6.94
CA ASP A 75 11.47 3.22 8.03
C ASP A 75 10.98 1.84 7.57
N PHE A 76 11.84 1.15 6.83
CA PHE A 76 11.57 -0.17 6.26
C PHE A 76 11.76 -1.30 7.29
#